data_AF-A0A8G1RKF9-F1
#
_entry.id   AF-A0A8G1RKF9-F1
#
_cell.length_a   1.000
_cell.length_b   1.000
_cell.length_c   1.000
_cell.angle_alpha   90.00
_cell.angle_beta   90.00
_cell.angle_gamma   90.00
#
_symmetry.space_group_name_H-M   'P 1'
#
loop_
_entity.id
_entity.type
_entity.pdbx_description
1 polymer ?
#
loop_
_entity_poly.entity_id
_entity_poly.type
_entity_poly.pdbx_seq_one_letter_code
_entity_poly.pdbx_strand_id
1 'polypeptide(L)'
;MAQPHSTAQHSTAMPTTTISPRLLPTLFASLARTPTWTLRRTLQSDNPLDLHGDLHGEASFQPLPAPPLASTPTEDPQPQTQTQTLYTESGSLPATLGPNLRWTKSYIWRLGPEGRISVWFVKVTKDAATHPEADYLFHEVEFEVAVDGADAAAAGVGGSSSSGTNETYVTPPTPPKPPSEAEATVVVTARGNHLCIKDMYRTAYAFRVRAESGEVVSWASRHVVKGPKKDQDIVNLYSVG
;
A
#
# COMPACT_ATOMS: atom_id res chain seq x y z
N MET A 1 61.53 -13.25 10.88
CA MET A 1 60.20 -13.75 11.28
C MET A 1 59.57 -12.66 12.16
N ALA A 2 59.00 -11.64 11.53
CA ALA A 2 57.57 -11.46 11.20
C ALA A 2 56.80 -10.76 12.35
N GLN A 3 56.54 -9.46 12.17
CA GLN A 3 55.63 -8.65 12.99
C GLN A 3 54.17 -8.98 12.63
N PRO A 4 53.21 -8.91 13.58
CA PRO A 4 51.80 -8.88 13.22
C PRO A 4 51.34 -7.43 13.02
N HIS A 5 50.89 -7.12 11.81
CA HIS A 5 50.08 -5.93 11.51
C HIS A 5 48.65 -6.15 12.04
N SER A 6 48.20 -5.27 12.93
CA SER A 6 46.80 -5.20 13.36
C SER A 6 46.01 -4.35 12.37
N THR A 7 45.20 -4.99 11.54
CA THR A 7 44.28 -4.32 10.62
C THR A 7 43.05 -3.92 11.39
N ALA A 8 42.87 -2.61 11.63
CA ALA A 8 41.63 -2.06 12.16
C ALA A 8 40.48 -2.32 11.18
N GLN A 9 39.53 -3.15 11.58
CA GLN A 9 38.26 -3.31 10.88
C GLN A 9 37.42 -2.05 11.15
N HIS A 10 37.21 -1.23 10.12
CA HIS A 10 36.17 -0.21 10.13
C HIS A 10 34.82 -0.93 10.15
N SER A 11 34.21 -1.00 11.32
CA SER A 11 32.82 -1.41 11.50
C SER A 11 31.93 -0.32 10.94
N THR A 12 31.53 -0.44 9.67
CA THR A 12 30.47 0.37 9.08
C THR A 12 29.16 0.01 9.78
N ALA A 13 28.73 0.85 10.72
CA ALA A 13 27.43 0.73 11.34
C ALA A 13 26.35 0.83 10.26
N MET A 14 25.59 -0.25 10.07
CA MET A 14 24.39 -0.25 9.23
C MET A 14 23.40 0.75 9.83
N PRO A 15 22.80 1.66 9.04
CA PRO A 15 21.82 2.60 9.57
C PRO A 15 20.59 1.83 10.09
N THR A 16 20.41 1.89 11.41
CA THR A 16 19.23 1.43 12.14
C THR A 16 17.98 2.09 11.53
N THR A 17 17.18 1.33 10.79
CA THR A 17 16.04 1.87 10.03
C THR A 17 14.79 1.83 10.90
N THR A 18 14.78 2.59 11.98
CA THR A 18 13.54 2.93 12.68
C THR A 18 12.73 3.85 11.77
N ILE A 19 11.46 3.52 11.52
CA ILE A 19 10.55 4.37 10.74
C ILE A 19 10.53 5.76 11.39
N SER A 20 11.11 6.75 10.71
CA SER A 20 11.11 8.14 11.17
C SER A 20 9.67 8.62 11.32
N PRO A 21 9.31 9.40 12.35
CA PRO A 21 7.98 10.00 12.48
C PRO A 21 7.58 10.86 11.27
N ARG A 22 8.55 11.29 10.45
CA ARG A 22 8.34 12.04 9.21
C ARG A 22 8.13 11.18 7.97
N LEU A 23 8.32 9.86 8.06
CA LEU A 23 8.23 8.97 6.92
C LEU A 23 6.81 8.89 6.39
N LEU A 24 5.82 8.72 7.28
CA LEU A 24 4.45 8.45 6.85
C LEU A 24 3.78 9.65 6.14
N PRO A 25 3.86 10.89 6.65
CA PRO A 25 3.37 12.06 5.91
C PRO A 25 4.08 12.24 4.56
N THR A 26 5.39 12.00 4.51
CA THR A 26 6.18 12.12 3.28
C THR A 26 5.80 11.05 2.26
N LEU A 27 5.66 9.80 2.69
CA LEU A 27 5.20 8.67 1.89
C LEU A 27 3.83 8.98 1.31
N PHE A 28 2.87 9.35 2.15
CA PHE A 28 1.50 9.67 1.73
C PHE A 28 1.48 10.80 0.69
N ALA A 29 2.17 11.91 0.97
CA ALA A 29 2.25 13.03 0.04
C ALA A 29 2.97 12.69 -1.27
N SER A 30 3.96 11.78 -1.23
CA SER A 30 4.72 11.39 -2.41
C SER A 30 3.92 10.59 -3.42
N LEU A 31 2.92 9.81 -2.97
CA LEU A 31 2.03 9.06 -3.86
C LEU A 31 1.31 9.97 -4.87
N ALA A 32 0.93 11.18 -4.43
CA ALA A 32 0.26 12.20 -5.24
C ALA A 32 1.22 13.10 -6.06
N ARG A 33 2.53 13.06 -5.77
CA ARG A 33 3.52 13.80 -6.59
C ARG A 33 3.78 13.13 -7.93
N THR A 34 3.61 11.81 -8.00
CA THR A 34 3.62 11.06 -9.26
C THR A 34 2.25 11.22 -9.94
N PRO A 35 2.16 11.90 -11.11
CA PRO A 35 0.88 12.18 -11.74
C PRO A 35 0.10 10.91 -12.12
N THR A 36 0.83 9.92 -12.64
CA THR A 36 0.28 8.63 -13.08
C THR A 36 1.25 7.51 -12.75
N TRP A 37 0.71 6.45 -12.18
CA TRP A 37 1.40 5.19 -11.93
C TRP A 37 0.98 4.18 -13.01
N THR A 38 1.94 3.52 -13.65
CA THR A 38 1.65 2.33 -14.45
C THR A 38 1.28 1.19 -13.52
N LEU A 39 0.15 0.53 -13.79
CA LEU A 39 -0.36 -0.59 -13.01
C LEU A 39 -0.32 -1.88 -13.83
N ARG A 40 0.40 -2.89 -13.31
CA ARG A 40 0.27 -4.28 -13.71
C ARG A 40 -0.46 -5.06 -12.63
N ARG A 41 -1.58 -5.68 -12.99
CA ARG A 41 -2.43 -6.46 -12.10
C ARG A 41 -2.44 -7.91 -12.55
N THR A 42 -2.30 -8.84 -11.61
CA THR A 42 -2.49 -10.27 -11.84
C THR A 42 -3.67 -10.74 -11.01
N LEU A 43 -4.62 -11.38 -11.66
CA LEU A 43 -5.84 -11.94 -11.06
C LEU A 43 -5.75 -13.46 -11.03
N GLN A 44 -6.02 -14.04 -9.86
CA GLN A 44 -6.21 -15.47 -9.68
C GLN A 44 -7.48 -15.70 -8.85
N SER A 45 -8.25 -16.71 -9.23
CA SER A 45 -9.41 -17.18 -8.46
C SER A 45 -9.53 -18.70 -8.56
N ASP A 46 -10.18 -19.33 -7.58
CA ASP A 46 -10.53 -20.75 -7.69
C ASP A 46 -11.87 -20.93 -8.41
N ASN A 47 -12.61 -19.85 -8.65
CA ASN A 47 -13.83 -19.86 -9.46
C ASN A 47 -13.48 -19.69 -10.95
N PRO A 48 -13.75 -20.68 -11.81
CA PRO A 48 -13.42 -20.61 -13.24
C PRO A 48 -14.23 -19.54 -14.01
N LEU A 49 -15.30 -19.00 -13.41
CA LEU A 49 -16.10 -17.93 -13.99
C LEU A 49 -15.56 -16.52 -13.68
N ASP A 50 -14.62 -16.40 -12.75
CA ASP A 50 -14.00 -15.12 -12.44
C ASP A 50 -12.96 -14.75 -13.51
N LEU A 51 -12.53 -13.48 -13.49
CA LEU A 51 -11.43 -13.03 -14.34
C LEU A 51 -10.09 -13.56 -13.82
N HIS A 52 -9.26 -14.04 -14.74
CA HIS A 52 -7.91 -14.56 -14.47
C HIS A 52 -6.88 -13.92 -15.39
N GLY A 53 -5.63 -13.92 -14.94
CA GLY A 53 -4.48 -13.48 -15.72
C GLY A 53 -4.16 -12.00 -15.52
N ASP A 54 -3.40 -11.46 -16.46
CA ASP A 54 -2.79 -10.14 -16.35
C ASP A 54 -3.67 -9.04 -16.95
N LEU A 55 -3.80 -7.95 -16.21
CA LEU A 55 -4.42 -6.70 -16.62
C LEU A 55 -3.41 -5.57 -16.54
N HIS A 56 -3.53 -4.63 -17.47
CA HIS A 56 -2.75 -3.40 -17.49
C HIS A 56 -3.67 -2.21 -17.30
N GLY A 57 -3.16 -1.20 -16.62
CA GLY A 57 -3.89 0.03 -16.37
C GLY A 57 -2.99 1.11 -15.80
N GLU A 58 -3.63 2.12 -15.25
CA GLU A 58 -3.02 3.27 -14.62
C GLU A 58 -3.67 3.52 -13.26
N ALA A 59 -2.93 4.16 -12.36
CA ALA A 59 -3.47 4.66 -11.12
C ALA A 59 -3.02 6.09 -10.85
N SER A 60 -3.85 6.84 -10.14
CA SER A 60 -3.57 8.23 -9.78
C SER A 60 -4.07 8.55 -8.37
N PHE A 61 -3.46 9.58 -7.79
CA PHE A 61 -3.75 10.09 -6.46
C PHE A 61 -4.06 11.58 -6.59
N GLN A 62 -5.34 11.94 -6.48
CA GLN A 62 -5.80 13.33 -6.60
C GLN A 62 -6.12 13.91 -5.22
N PRO A 63 -5.43 14.96 -4.75
CA PRO A 63 -5.73 15.59 -3.47
C PRO A 63 -7.20 16.05 -3.41
N LEU A 64 -7.87 15.77 -2.29
CA LEU A 64 -9.22 16.24 -2.01
C LEU A 64 -9.17 17.30 -0.90
N PRO A 65 -10.15 18.24 -0.87
CA PRO A 65 -10.30 19.16 0.25
C PRO A 65 -10.42 18.39 1.57
N ALA A 66 -9.88 18.89 2.67
CA ALA A 66 -10.08 18.27 3.98
C ALA A 66 -11.59 18.20 4.31
N PRO A 67 -12.09 17.12 4.94
CA PRO A 67 -13.48 17.07 5.33
C PRO A 67 -13.76 18.14 6.40
N PRO A 68 -14.99 18.69 6.47
CA PRO A 68 -15.35 19.59 7.56
C PRO A 68 -15.18 18.86 8.89
N LEU A 69 -14.40 19.43 9.81
CA LEU A 69 -14.36 18.94 11.19
C LEU A 69 -15.78 19.02 11.77
N ALA A 70 -16.28 17.92 12.32
CA ALA A 70 -17.49 17.96 13.11
C ALA A 70 -17.22 18.82 14.34
N SER A 71 -17.75 20.05 14.35
CA SER A 71 -17.59 20.97 15.46
C SER A 71 -18.26 20.39 16.71
N THR A 72 -17.49 19.77 17.61
CA THR A 72 -17.95 19.56 18.98
C THR A 72 -17.95 20.92 19.67
N PRO A 73 -19.06 21.37 20.28
CA PRO A 73 -19.16 22.72 20.84
C PRO A 73 -18.47 22.85 22.21
N THR A 74 -17.38 22.12 22.46
CA THR A 74 -16.73 22.14 23.77
C THR A 74 -15.24 21.86 23.64
N GLU A 75 -14.48 22.83 24.17
CA GLU A 75 -13.01 22.90 24.28
C GLU A 75 -12.23 23.12 22.98
N ASP A 76 -11.14 23.89 23.13
CA ASP A 76 -10.37 24.57 22.08
C ASP A 76 -10.32 23.86 20.71
N PRO A 77 -10.64 24.54 19.60
CA PRO A 77 -10.51 23.98 18.27
C PRO A 77 -9.03 23.87 17.90
N GLN A 78 -8.38 22.80 18.34
CA GLN A 78 -7.08 22.44 17.81
C GLN A 78 -7.31 21.89 16.40
N PRO A 79 -6.78 22.53 15.34
CA PRO A 79 -7.02 22.08 13.97
C PRO A 79 -6.36 20.72 13.76
N GLN A 80 -7.15 19.66 13.89
CA GLN A 80 -6.74 18.32 13.51
C GLN A 80 -6.74 18.26 11.98
N THR A 81 -5.59 18.57 11.38
CA THR A 81 -5.46 18.57 9.91
C THR A 81 -5.48 17.14 9.41
N GLN A 82 -6.56 16.73 8.77
CA GLN A 82 -6.64 15.49 8.01
C GLN A 82 -6.36 15.79 6.54
N THR A 83 -5.46 15.04 5.92
CA THR A 83 -5.26 15.09 4.47
C THR A 83 -5.98 13.93 3.82
N GLN A 84 -6.62 14.16 2.68
CA GLN A 84 -7.28 13.09 1.95
C GLN A 84 -7.01 13.18 0.45
N THR A 85 -7.07 12.03 -0.21
CA THR A 85 -6.73 11.88 -1.62
C THR A 85 -7.63 10.82 -2.24
N LEU A 86 -8.20 11.13 -3.40
CA LEU A 86 -8.89 10.16 -4.23
C LEU A 86 -7.84 9.32 -4.96
N TYR A 87 -7.77 8.06 -4.58
CA TYR A 87 -7.05 7.04 -5.31
C TYR A 87 -7.97 6.44 -6.37
N THR A 88 -7.56 6.45 -7.63
CA THR A 88 -8.31 5.84 -8.73
C THR A 88 -7.39 4.96 -9.57
N GLU A 89 -7.86 3.77 -9.88
CA GLU A 89 -7.27 2.87 -10.86
C GLU A 89 -8.20 2.74 -12.07
N SER A 90 -7.64 2.62 -13.26
CA SER A 90 -8.41 2.28 -14.44
C SER A 90 -7.59 1.51 -15.47
N GLY A 91 -8.26 0.73 -16.32
CA GLY A 91 -7.61 0.02 -17.41
C GLY A 91 -8.61 -0.61 -18.37
N SER A 92 -8.09 -1.41 -19.30
CA SER A 92 -8.90 -2.15 -20.26
C SER A 92 -8.98 -3.62 -19.87
N LEU A 93 -10.14 -4.24 -20.12
CA LEU A 93 -10.31 -5.68 -20.00
C LEU A 93 -9.88 -6.38 -21.32
N PRO A 94 -9.50 -7.66 -21.26
CA PRO A 94 -9.22 -8.47 -22.44
C PRO A 94 -10.36 -8.40 -23.47
N ALA A 95 -10.01 -8.20 -24.74
CA ALA A 95 -10.99 -8.09 -25.83
C ALA A 95 -11.87 -9.34 -25.99
N THR A 96 -11.40 -10.50 -25.49
CA THR A 96 -12.15 -11.76 -25.44
C THR A 96 -13.43 -11.68 -24.60
N LEU A 97 -13.51 -10.74 -23.65
CA LEU A 97 -14.67 -10.52 -22.80
C LEU A 97 -15.65 -9.49 -23.40
N GLY A 98 -15.19 -8.73 -24.39
CA GLY A 98 -15.95 -7.70 -25.06
C GLY A 98 -15.05 -6.56 -25.56
N PRO A 99 -15.34 -5.99 -26.74
CA PRO A 99 -14.56 -4.88 -27.26
C PRO A 99 -14.71 -3.64 -26.37
N ASN A 100 -13.60 -2.95 -26.11
CA ASN A 100 -13.54 -1.67 -25.39
C ASN A 100 -14.07 -1.69 -23.95
N LEU A 101 -14.22 -2.87 -23.32
CA LEU A 101 -14.56 -2.94 -21.91
C LEU A 101 -13.43 -2.35 -21.06
N ARG A 102 -13.82 -1.49 -20.11
CA ARG A 102 -12.92 -0.84 -19.17
C ARG A 102 -13.31 -1.20 -17.75
N TRP A 103 -12.32 -1.18 -16.88
CA TRP A 103 -12.51 -1.32 -15.45
C TRP A 103 -11.99 -0.07 -14.77
N THR A 104 -12.66 0.35 -13.69
CA THR A 104 -12.28 1.49 -12.85
C THR A 104 -12.56 1.14 -11.40
N LYS A 105 -11.70 1.57 -10.49
CA LYS A 105 -11.85 1.37 -9.05
C LYS A 105 -11.32 2.58 -8.30
N SER A 106 -12.09 3.09 -7.33
CA SER A 106 -11.70 4.26 -6.57
C SER A 106 -11.88 4.07 -5.07
N TYR A 107 -10.97 4.68 -4.31
CA TYR A 107 -10.98 4.74 -2.84
C TYR A 107 -10.55 6.13 -2.38
N ILE A 108 -10.97 6.53 -1.18
CA ILE A 108 -10.41 7.72 -0.53
C ILE A 108 -9.42 7.26 0.52
N TRP A 109 -8.17 7.69 0.36
CA TRP A 109 -7.11 7.49 1.35
C TRP A 109 -7.04 8.74 2.23
N ARG A 110 -6.95 8.55 3.55
CA ARG A 110 -6.85 9.65 4.51
C ARG A 110 -5.66 9.45 5.42
N LEU A 111 -4.87 10.49 5.64
CA LEU A 111 -3.86 10.54 6.69
C LEU A 111 -4.39 11.41 7.83
N GLY A 112 -4.62 10.79 8.99
CA GLY A 112 -5.06 11.43 10.23
C GLY A 112 -3.92 12.12 11.00
N PRO A 113 -4.25 13.06 11.91
CA PRO A 113 -3.28 13.79 12.73
C PRO A 113 -2.40 12.89 13.61
N GLU A 114 -2.89 11.70 13.95
CA GLU A 114 -2.18 10.70 14.75
C GLU A 114 -1.15 9.88 13.95
N GLY A 115 -0.96 10.17 12.66
CA GLY A 115 -0.07 9.41 11.81
C GLY A 115 -0.62 8.03 11.46
N ARG A 116 -1.93 7.94 11.17
CA ARG A 116 -2.58 6.72 10.65
C ARG A 116 -3.16 6.96 9.27
N ILE A 117 -3.04 5.97 8.40
CA ILE A 117 -3.69 5.98 7.09
C ILE A 117 -4.94 5.09 7.16
N SER A 118 -6.07 5.61 6.69
CA SER A 118 -7.30 4.84 6.49
C SER A 118 -7.72 4.86 5.02
N VAL A 119 -8.32 3.76 4.56
CA VAL A 119 -8.84 3.60 3.21
C VAL A 119 -10.36 3.47 3.28
N TRP A 120 -11.08 4.26 2.49
CA TRP A 120 -12.53 4.38 2.51
C TRP A 120 -13.11 4.06 1.14
N PHE A 121 -14.26 3.39 1.13
CA PHE A 121 -15.05 3.25 -0.10
C PHE A 121 -15.56 4.62 -0.55
N VAL A 122 -15.57 4.83 -1.87
CA VAL A 122 -16.21 6.01 -2.45
C VAL A 122 -17.70 5.73 -2.59
N LYS A 123 -18.52 6.69 -2.18
CA LYS A 123 -19.98 6.64 -2.29
C LYS A 123 -20.38 6.56 -3.75
N VAL A 124 -21.30 5.64 -4.08
CA VAL A 124 -21.79 5.46 -5.45
C VAL A 124 -22.98 6.39 -5.68
N THR A 125 -22.70 7.62 -6.13
CA THR A 125 -23.70 8.64 -6.49
C THR A 125 -23.54 9.10 -7.95
N LYS A 126 -24.54 9.82 -8.47
CA LYS A 126 -24.50 10.37 -9.84
C LYS A 126 -23.37 11.37 -10.05
N ASP A 127 -22.94 12.03 -8.98
CA ASP A 127 -21.91 13.07 -8.95
C ASP A 127 -20.57 12.58 -8.37
N ALA A 128 -20.40 11.29 -8.05
CA ALA A 128 -19.17 10.75 -7.46
C ALA A 128 -17.91 11.01 -8.31
N ALA A 129 -18.07 11.19 -9.62
CA ALA A 129 -16.97 11.53 -10.53
C ALA A 129 -16.46 12.98 -10.36
N THR A 130 -17.31 13.91 -9.89
CA THR A 130 -16.97 15.33 -9.69
C THR A 130 -16.87 15.71 -8.22
N HIS A 131 -17.62 15.01 -7.37
CA HIS A 131 -17.70 15.21 -5.92
C HIS A 131 -17.58 13.86 -5.21
N PRO A 132 -16.37 13.26 -5.18
CA PRO A 132 -16.14 12.00 -4.49
C PRO A 132 -16.31 12.18 -2.98
N GLU A 133 -17.23 11.43 -2.40
CA GLU A 133 -17.46 11.38 -0.96
C GLU A 133 -17.05 10.01 -0.41
N ALA A 134 -16.50 9.98 0.81
CA ALA A 134 -16.28 8.73 1.51
C ALA A 134 -17.62 8.18 2.01
N ASP A 135 -17.80 6.87 1.87
CA ASP A 135 -18.95 6.14 2.38
C ASP A 135 -18.60 5.50 3.73
N TYR A 136 -18.19 4.24 3.74
CA TYR A 136 -17.74 3.53 4.93
C TYR A 136 -16.26 3.14 4.84
N LEU A 137 -15.66 2.94 6.03
CA LEU A 137 -14.28 2.52 6.17
C LEU A 137 -14.08 1.13 5.54
N PHE A 138 -13.07 1.01 4.70
CA PHE A 138 -12.59 -0.30 4.25
C PHE A 138 -11.66 -0.87 5.31
N HIS A 139 -10.48 -0.26 5.52
CA HIS A 139 -9.56 -0.68 6.59
C HIS A 139 -8.60 0.45 6.99
N GLU A 140 -8.00 0.28 8.16
CA GLU A 140 -6.80 1.02 8.58
C GLU A 140 -5.55 0.36 7.98
N VAL A 141 -4.56 1.17 7.61
CA VAL A 141 -3.27 0.72 7.09
C VAL A 141 -2.26 0.72 8.23
N GLU A 142 -1.95 -0.49 8.71
CA GLU A 142 -1.01 -0.75 9.79
C GLU A 142 0.38 -0.99 9.22
N PHE A 143 1.31 -0.07 9.47
CA PHE A 143 2.72 -0.19 9.05
C PHE A 143 3.47 -1.16 9.96
N GLU A 144 4.27 -2.04 9.36
CA GLU A 144 5.13 -2.95 10.10
C GLU A 144 6.43 -2.23 10.43
N VAL A 145 6.71 -2.04 11.72
CA VAL A 145 7.97 -1.46 12.18
C VAL A 145 9.04 -2.53 12.05
N ALA A 146 10.09 -2.28 11.25
CA ALA A 146 11.27 -3.12 11.23
C ALA A 146 11.90 -3.12 12.63
N VAL A 147 11.76 -4.22 13.36
CA VAL A 147 12.47 -4.44 14.62
C VAL A 147 13.85 -4.98 14.23
N ASP A 148 14.91 -4.31 14.67
CA ASP A 148 16.29 -4.64 14.33
C ASP A 148 16.60 -6.14 14.53
N GLY A 149 17.18 -6.77 13.51
CA GLY A 149 17.88 -8.05 13.66
C GLY A 149 17.44 -9.22 12.78
N ALA A 150 16.58 -9.05 11.78
CA ALA A 150 16.33 -10.09 10.77
C ALA A 150 16.79 -9.61 9.40
N ASP A 151 17.88 -10.19 8.92
CA ASP A 151 18.47 -9.93 7.62
C ASP A 151 17.42 -9.90 6.50
N ALA A 152 17.46 -8.80 5.75
CA ALA A 152 16.83 -8.69 4.44
C ALA A 152 17.58 -9.60 3.44
N ALA A 153 17.39 -10.90 3.57
CA ALA A 153 17.78 -11.89 2.58
C ALA A 153 16.88 -13.12 2.66
N ALA A 154 16.43 -13.57 1.50
CA ALA A 154 15.67 -14.78 1.23
C ALA A 154 14.15 -14.75 1.54
N ALA A 155 13.41 -14.49 0.45
CA ALA A 155 12.15 -15.18 0.22
C ALA A 155 12.35 -16.70 0.33
N GLY A 156 11.48 -17.37 1.10
CA GLY A 156 11.29 -18.82 1.02
C GLY A 156 11.38 -19.57 2.34
N VAL A 157 10.30 -20.31 2.62
CA VAL A 157 10.18 -21.45 3.55
C VAL A 157 9.86 -21.12 5.02
N GLY A 158 8.55 -21.18 5.32
CA GLY A 158 7.94 -21.93 6.43
C GLY A 158 8.54 -21.85 7.84
N GLY A 159 7.77 -21.30 8.77
CA GLY A 159 8.01 -21.48 10.21
C GLY A 159 6.98 -20.79 11.09
N SER A 160 5.92 -21.53 11.45
CA SER A 160 4.94 -21.22 12.51
C SER A 160 5.63 -21.06 13.87
N SER A 161 5.34 -20.04 14.68
CA SER A 161 4.47 -20.07 15.89
C SER A 161 5.11 -19.11 16.92
N SER A 162 4.45 -18.37 17.82
CA SER A 162 3.07 -18.31 18.33
C SER A 162 2.86 -17.03 19.16
N SER A 163 1.69 -16.39 19.08
CA SER A 163 0.82 -16.05 20.24
C SER A 163 -0.25 -15.00 19.87
N GLY A 164 -1.49 -15.46 19.67
CA GLY A 164 -2.70 -14.61 19.79
C GLY A 164 -3.42 -14.26 18.49
N THR A 165 -4.49 -15.01 18.19
CA THR A 165 -5.42 -14.92 17.04
C THR A 165 -4.90 -15.49 15.71
N ASN A 166 -5.64 -16.48 15.21
CA ASN A 166 -5.36 -17.24 13.99
C ASN A 166 -5.68 -16.40 12.73
N GLU A 167 -5.01 -15.26 12.58
CA GLU A 167 -5.10 -14.45 11.38
C GLU A 167 -3.92 -14.75 10.46
N THR A 168 -4.14 -15.58 9.44
CA THR A 168 -3.16 -15.80 8.37
C THR A 168 -2.96 -14.49 7.61
N TYR A 169 -1.95 -13.72 7.97
CA TYR A 169 -1.55 -12.53 7.20
C TYR A 169 -1.12 -12.91 5.79
N VAL A 170 -1.27 -11.97 4.86
CA VAL A 170 -0.83 -12.15 3.48
C VAL A 170 0.44 -11.36 3.23
N THR A 171 1.43 -11.98 2.60
CA THR A 171 2.70 -11.33 2.31
C THR A 171 2.51 -10.35 1.15
N PRO A 172 2.98 -9.08 1.28
CA PRO A 172 2.92 -8.14 0.17
C PRO A 172 3.88 -8.56 -0.95
N PRO A 173 3.59 -8.21 -2.21
CA PRO A 173 4.51 -8.44 -3.31
C PRO A 173 5.72 -7.52 -3.17
N THR A 174 6.87 -7.91 -3.72
CA THR A 174 8.02 -7.00 -3.82
C THR A 174 7.72 -5.89 -4.84
N PRO A 175 7.79 -4.59 -4.47
CA PRO A 175 7.61 -3.51 -5.42
C PRO A 175 8.69 -3.52 -6.51
N PRO A 176 8.36 -3.13 -7.76
CA PRO A 176 9.33 -3.02 -8.85
C PRO A 176 10.59 -2.25 -8.43
N LYS A 177 11.77 -2.60 -8.95
CA LYS A 177 12.95 -1.75 -8.77
C LYS A 177 12.83 -0.54 -9.70
N PRO A 178 13.27 0.66 -9.27
CA PRO A 178 13.37 1.79 -10.18
C PRO A 178 14.36 1.45 -11.32
N PRO A 179 14.20 2.03 -12.52
CA PRO A 179 15.10 1.77 -13.64
C PRO A 179 16.56 2.15 -13.39
N SER A 180 16.79 3.13 -12.51
CA SER A 180 18.13 3.57 -12.08
C SER A 180 18.44 3.01 -10.69
N GLU A 181 19.53 2.25 -10.57
CA GLU A 181 20.05 1.75 -9.29
C GLU A 181 20.89 2.80 -8.53
N ALA A 182 20.97 4.04 -9.03
CA ALA A 182 21.84 5.08 -8.48
C ALA A 182 21.45 5.55 -7.07
N GLU A 183 20.22 5.29 -6.63
CA GLU A 183 19.71 5.75 -5.35
C GLU A 183 19.31 4.58 -4.44
N ALA A 184 19.79 4.64 -3.19
CA ALA A 184 19.45 3.64 -2.18
C ALA A 184 17.95 3.69 -1.87
N THR A 185 17.30 2.52 -1.88
CA THR A 185 15.89 2.38 -1.54
C THR A 185 15.69 1.36 -0.42
N VAL A 186 14.67 1.58 0.39
CA VAL A 186 14.19 0.63 1.40
C VAL A 186 12.74 0.27 1.10
N VAL A 187 12.29 -0.90 1.56
CA VAL A 187 10.90 -1.33 1.42
C VAL A 187 10.21 -1.23 2.77
N VAL A 188 9.09 -0.51 2.79
CA VAL A 188 8.22 -0.36 3.94
C VAL A 188 6.95 -1.16 3.69
N THR A 189 6.63 -2.10 4.58
CA THR A 189 5.43 -2.94 4.47
C THR A 189 4.32 -2.43 5.38
N ALA A 190 3.08 -2.66 4.94
CA ALA A 190 1.89 -2.37 5.73
C ALA A 190 0.78 -3.37 5.41
N ARG A 191 -0.22 -3.45 6.27
CA ARG A 191 -1.36 -4.36 6.09
C ARG A 191 -2.67 -3.71 6.51
N GLY A 192 -3.77 -4.26 6.03
CA GLY A 192 -5.11 -3.83 6.38
C GLY A 192 -6.12 -4.94 6.14
N ASN A 193 -6.98 -5.19 7.12
CA ASN A 193 -7.96 -6.26 7.06
C ASN A 193 -9.38 -5.70 7.16
N HIS A 194 -10.32 -6.32 6.45
CA HIS A 194 -11.73 -5.96 6.50
C HIS A 194 -12.59 -7.22 6.40
N LEU A 195 -13.41 -7.49 7.41
CA LEU A 195 -14.42 -8.53 7.33
C LEU A 195 -15.66 -7.97 6.64
N CYS A 196 -15.90 -8.38 5.40
CA CYS A 196 -17.12 -8.02 4.69
C CYS A 196 -18.11 -9.17 4.79
N ILE A 197 -19.05 -9.07 5.73
CA ILE A 197 -20.11 -10.06 5.99
C ILE A 197 -19.53 -11.43 6.37
N LYS A 198 -19.18 -12.28 5.38
CA LYS A 198 -18.63 -13.63 5.55
C LYS A 198 -17.30 -13.84 4.84
N ASP A 199 -16.82 -12.84 4.11
CA ASP A 199 -15.59 -12.93 3.33
C ASP A 199 -14.53 -12.04 3.99
N MET A 200 -13.38 -12.63 4.35
CA MET A 200 -12.26 -11.88 4.90
C MET A 200 -11.43 -11.28 3.77
N TYR A 201 -11.34 -9.95 3.75
CA TYR A 201 -10.46 -9.21 2.85
C TYR A 201 -9.17 -8.92 3.59
N ARG A 202 -8.08 -9.51 3.14
CA ARG A 202 -6.73 -9.24 3.63
C ARG A 202 -5.97 -8.46 2.59
N THR A 203 -5.48 -7.30 2.98
CA THR A 203 -4.66 -6.45 2.11
C THR A 203 -3.27 -6.32 2.71
N ALA A 204 -2.26 -6.49 1.87
CA ALA A 204 -0.89 -6.14 2.19
C ALA A 204 -0.34 -5.16 1.16
N TYR A 205 0.49 -4.26 1.64
CA TYR A 205 1.14 -3.20 0.88
C TYR A 205 2.65 -3.30 1.06
N ALA A 206 3.38 -2.94 0.01
CA ALA A 206 4.79 -2.65 0.10
C ALA A 206 5.09 -1.36 -0.68
N PHE A 207 5.80 -0.44 -0.03
CA PHE A 207 6.23 0.82 -0.62
C PHE A 207 7.75 0.82 -0.71
N ARG A 208 8.30 0.91 -1.92
CA ARG A 208 9.72 1.18 -2.09
C ARG A 208 9.93 2.68 -2.00
N VAL A 209 10.67 3.11 -1.00
CA VAL A 209 10.96 4.51 -0.75
C VAL A 209 12.44 4.81 -0.91
N ARG A 210 12.79 6.01 -1.37
CA ARG A 210 14.18 6.51 -1.33
C ARG A 210 14.62 6.61 0.13
N ALA A 211 15.78 6.06 0.46
CA ALA A 211 16.25 5.99 1.84
C ALA A 211 16.45 7.39 2.47
N GLU A 212 16.89 8.37 1.67
CA GLU A 212 17.16 9.72 2.15
C GLU A 212 15.89 10.57 2.33
N SER A 213 14.98 10.51 1.35
CA SER A 213 13.81 11.40 1.31
C SER A 213 12.52 10.76 1.80
N GLY A 214 12.42 9.42 1.85
CA GLY A 214 11.17 8.71 2.14
C GLY A 214 10.14 8.76 1.01
N GLU A 215 10.52 9.23 -0.18
CA GLU A 215 9.62 9.31 -1.34
C GLU A 215 9.37 7.94 -1.96
N VAL A 216 8.11 7.63 -2.25
CA VAL A 216 7.72 6.41 -2.96
C VAL A 216 8.16 6.48 -4.41
N VAL A 217 8.95 5.49 -4.85
CA VAL A 217 9.38 5.34 -6.25
C VAL A 217 8.67 4.19 -6.97
N SER A 218 8.09 3.28 -6.21
CA SER A 218 7.22 2.21 -6.69
C SER A 218 6.49 1.62 -5.48
N TRP A 219 5.37 0.96 -5.72
CA TRP A 219 4.66 0.27 -4.65
C TRP A 219 3.93 -0.94 -5.20
N ALA A 220 3.43 -1.77 -4.29
CA ALA A 220 2.69 -2.97 -4.61
C ALA A 220 1.59 -3.18 -3.58
N SER A 221 0.51 -3.83 -4.01
CA SER A 221 -0.52 -4.33 -3.10
C SER A 221 -0.90 -5.75 -3.46
N ARG A 222 -1.32 -6.51 -2.46
CA ARG A 222 -1.95 -7.82 -2.64
C ARG A 222 -3.25 -7.84 -1.86
N HIS A 223 -4.33 -8.21 -2.52
CA HIS A 223 -5.63 -8.42 -1.88
C HIS A 223 -5.99 -9.89 -2.00
N VAL A 224 -6.19 -10.54 -0.86
CA VAL A 224 -6.70 -11.91 -0.81
C VAL A 224 -8.07 -11.89 -0.16
N VAL A 225 -9.04 -12.46 -0.85
CA VAL A 225 -10.40 -12.65 -0.35
C VAL A 225 -10.64 -14.14 -0.23
N LYS A 226 -10.87 -14.61 0.99
CA LYS A 226 -11.26 -16.00 1.25
C LYS A 226 -12.61 -16.03 1.94
N GLY A 227 -13.55 -16.78 1.36
CA GLY A 227 -14.84 -17.05 1.95
C GLY A 227 -15.67 -18.03 1.11
N PRO A 228 -16.87 -18.41 1.55
CA PRO A 228 -17.67 -19.45 0.90
C PRO A 228 -18.08 -19.13 -0.55
N LYS A 229 -18.03 -17.84 -0.94
CA LYS A 229 -18.45 -17.35 -2.26
C LYS A 229 -17.31 -16.79 -3.10
N LYS A 230 -16.16 -16.53 -2.50
CA LYS A 230 -15.04 -15.84 -3.15
C LYS A 230 -13.74 -16.45 -2.70
N ASP A 231 -12.95 -16.80 -3.68
CA ASP A 231 -11.55 -17.11 -3.50
C ASP A 231 -10.80 -16.32 -4.56
N GLN A 232 -10.29 -15.15 -4.19
CA GLN A 232 -9.61 -14.25 -5.13
C GLN A 232 -8.28 -13.79 -4.55
N ASP A 233 -7.25 -13.79 -5.38
CA ASP A 233 -5.94 -13.25 -5.10
C ASP A 233 -5.58 -12.24 -6.20
N ILE A 234 -5.42 -10.99 -5.80
CA ILE A 234 -5.17 -9.86 -6.69
C ILE A 234 -3.83 -9.26 -6.30
N VAL A 235 -2.86 -9.37 -7.19
CA VAL A 235 -1.55 -8.72 -7.04
C VAL A 235 -1.50 -7.50 -7.93
N ASN A 236 -1.10 -6.36 -7.39
CA ASN A 236 -0.90 -5.12 -8.12
C ASN A 236 0.53 -4.62 -7.93
N LEU A 237 1.17 -4.24 -9.03
CA LEU A 237 2.48 -3.62 -9.06
C LEU A 237 2.36 -2.26 -9.73
N TYR A 238 2.89 -1.23 -9.06
CA TYR A 238 2.83 0.15 -9.49
C TYR A 238 4.24 0.71 -9.66
N SER A 239 4.52 1.26 -10.84
CA SER A 239 5.80 1.91 -11.17
C SER A 239 5.55 3.29 -11.76
N VAL A 240 6.55 4.16 -11.67
CA VAL A 240 6.59 5.37 -12.48
C VAL A 240 6.75 4.94 -13.94
N GLY A 241 5.95 5.54 -14.84
CA GLY A 241 5.99 5.28 -16.28
C GLY A 241 7.20 5.88 -16.98
#